data_AF-A0AA35VVM6-F1
#
_entry.id   AF-A0AA35VVM6-F1
#
_cell.length_a   1.000
_cell.length_b   1.000
_cell.length_c   1.000
_cell.angle_alpha   90.00
_cell.angle_beta   90.00
_cell.angle_gamma   90.00
#
_symmetry.space_group_name_H-M   'P 1'
#
loop_
_entity.id
_entity.type
_entity.pdbx_description
1 polymer ?
#
loop_
_entity_poly.entity_id
_entity_poly.type
_entity_poly.pdbx_seq_one_letter_code
_entity_poly.pdbx_strand_id
1 'polypeptide(L)'
;MRKSKRMSEPCAEEDRISNLPEHLIDSILGRVPVADAVRTSIISKKWRCGWTTMRELVFDEQFSENFARNRASNHNGFIRIINKVLFLHKGPILKFHLHIPYVFLDSFNEVDPWLSFLSRNGVMELILTNSSRRYELPSYVFSCLELRKLKLENCFFKQPLEFQPFLNLEYLYLRKVDFRANLSGTQISLPQLKDLSMRSCTDVSNFNMKASKLSSLVVLNCPGAMLLRFLNNPSLTRLDIQDFVEGEVIDLARVLCNLPELEDLSIDSNSLKDFGVCDAIL
;
A
#
# COMPACT_ATOMS: atom_id res chain seq x y z
N MET A 1 -80.63 3.97 0.49
CA MET A 1 -79.53 3.49 -0.38
C MET A 1 -78.20 3.81 0.28
N ARG A 2 -77.49 2.80 0.82
CA ARG A 2 -76.14 2.96 1.40
C ARG A 2 -75.13 2.96 0.24
N LYS A 3 -74.41 4.06 0.03
CA LYS A 3 -73.26 4.09 -0.88
C LYS A 3 -72.06 3.43 -0.18
N SER A 4 -71.69 2.25 -0.65
CA SER A 4 -70.46 1.55 -0.26
C SER A 4 -69.25 2.34 -0.74
N LYS A 5 -68.44 2.84 0.19
CA LYS A 5 -67.16 3.50 -0.08
C LYS A 5 -66.14 2.38 -0.27
N ARG A 6 -65.78 2.06 -1.52
CA ARG A 6 -64.63 1.17 -1.80
C ARG A 6 -63.37 1.84 -1.25
N MET A 7 -62.85 1.31 -0.15
CA MET A 7 -61.49 1.59 0.29
C MET A 7 -60.57 0.87 -0.69
N SER A 8 -59.89 1.64 -1.53
CA SER A 8 -58.71 1.15 -2.23
C SER A 8 -57.63 0.86 -1.18
N GLU A 9 -57.21 -0.39 -1.07
CA GLU A 9 -56.00 -0.75 -0.32
C GLU A 9 -54.85 0.11 -0.85
N PRO A 10 -54.01 0.71 0.02
CA PRO A 10 -52.78 1.30 -0.47
C PRO A 10 -51.96 0.15 -1.05
N CYS A 11 -51.60 0.21 -2.33
CA CYS A 11 -50.48 -0.56 -2.85
C CYS A 11 -49.27 -0.18 -1.98
N ALA A 12 -48.96 -1.00 -0.98
CA ALA A 12 -47.70 -0.90 -0.28
C ALA A 12 -46.64 -1.17 -1.34
N GLU A 13 -45.98 -0.13 -1.84
CA GLU A 13 -44.76 -0.30 -2.62
C GLU A 13 -43.83 -1.18 -1.80
N GLU A 14 -43.57 -2.39 -2.28
CA GLU A 14 -42.65 -3.29 -1.61
C GLU A 14 -41.31 -2.57 -1.46
N ASP A 15 -40.85 -2.38 -0.23
CA ASP A 15 -39.53 -1.83 0.06
C ASP A 15 -38.46 -2.87 -0.29
N ARG A 16 -38.15 -2.96 -1.58
CA ARG A 16 -37.21 -3.94 -2.12
C ARG A 16 -35.78 -3.70 -1.64
N ILE A 17 -35.41 -2.44 -1.35
CA ILE A 17 -34.05 -2.08 -0.95
C ILE A 17 -33.79 -2.47 0.51
N SER A 18 -34.73 -2.21 1.42
CA SER A 18 -34.59 -2.64 2.82
C SER A 18 -34.66 -4.15 2.99
N ASN A 19 -35.33 -4.85 2.07
CA ASN A 19 -35.55 -6.29 2.12
C ASN A 19 -34.48 -7.14 1.42
N LEU A 20 -33.44 -6.53 0.84
CA LEU A 20 -32.34 -7.26 0.22
C LEU A 20 -31.70 -8.29 1.20
N PRO A 21 -31.35 -9.50 0.70
CA PRO A 21 -30.49 -10.44 1.40
C PRO A 21 -29.13 -9.84 1.74
N GLU A 22 -28.55 -10.27 2.86
CA GLU A 22 -27.27 -9.75 3.39
C GLU A 22 -26.13 -9.84 2.37
N HIS A 23 -25.99 -10.98 1.69
CA HIS A 23 -24.95 -11.16 0.66
C HIS A 23 -25.06 -10.16 -0.52
N LEU A 24 -26.27 -9.69 -0.86
CA LEU A 24 -26.44 -8.66 -1.89
C LEU A 24 -26.08 -7.27 -1.35
N ILE A 25 -26.40 -6.98 -0.09
CA ILE A 25 -25.96 -5.76 0.57
C ILE A 25 -24.43 -5.71 0.60
N ASP A 26 -23.77 -6.79 1.03
CA ASP A 26 -22.30 -6.89 1.04
C ASP A 26 -21.71 -6.70 -0.36
N SER A 27 -22.34 -7.28 -1.38
CA SER A 27 -21.93 -7.13 -2.78
C SER A 27 -22.08 -5.70 -3.31
N ILE A 28 -23.09 -4.96 -2.84
CA ILE A 28 -23.28 -3.55 -3.20
C ILE A 28 -22.25 -2.69 -2.45
N LEU A 29 -22.12 -2.89 -1.13
CA LEU A 29 -21.21 -2.13 -0.29
C LEU A 29 -19.75 -2.32 -0.69
N GLY A 30 -19.36 -3.53 -1.11
CA GLY A 30 -18.02 -3.81 -1.63
C GLY A 30 -17.70 -3.15 -2.97
N ARG A 31 -18.68 -2.52 -3.64
CA ARG A 31 -18.49 -1.80 -4.93
C ARG A 31 -18.56 -0.28 -4.80
N VAL A 32 -18.79 0.25 -3.61
CA VAL A 32 -18.88 1.69 -3.37
C VAL A 32 -17.77 2.16 -2.43
N PRO A 33 -17.32 3.43 -2.52
CA PRO A 33 -16.36 3.98 -1.59
C PRO A 33 -16.83 3.89 -0.14
N VAL A 34 -15.90 3.78 0.82
CA VAL A 34 -16.21 3.62 2.25
C VAL A 34 -17.14 4.72 2.79
N ALA A 35 -16.97 5.95 2.31
CA ALA A 35 -17.83 7.07 2.69
C ALA A 35 -19.29 6.84 2.28
N ASP A 36 -19.52 6.32 1.08
CA ASP A 36 -20.85 6.05 0.55
C ASP A 36 -21.46 4.80 1.18
N ALA A 37 -20.64 3.77 1.41
CA ALA A 37 -21.05 2.60 2.19
C ALA A 37 -21.59 3.01 3.57
N VAL A 38 -20.86 3.88 4.29
CA VAL A 38 -21.32 4.41 5.58
C VAL A 38 -22.61 5.22 5.43
N ARG A 39 -22.75 6.04 4.38
CA ARG A 39 -23.97 6.83 4.13
C ARG A 39 -25.22 5.97 3.94
N THR A 40 -25.09 4.76 3.39
CA THR A 40 -26.22 3.82 3.26
C THR A 40 -26.83 3.41 4.61
N SER A 41 -26.16 3.69 5.73
CA SER A 41 -26.63 3.34 7.07
C SER A 41 -27.99 3.93 7.46
N ILE A 42 -28.45 4.96 6.72
CA ILE A 42 -29.76 5.59 6.93
C ILE A 42 -30.91 4.85 6.23
N ILE A 43 -30.63 3.94 5.30
CA ILE A 43 -31.64 3.26 4.47
C ILE A 43 -32.52 2.36 5.35
N SER A 44 -31.92 1.42 6.09
CA SER A 44 -32.66 0.50 6.96
C SER A 44 -31.79 -0.05 8.09
N LYS A 45 -32.40 -0.79 9.01
CA LYS A 45 -31.67 -1.48 10.10
C LYS A 45 -30.62 -2.47 9.57
N LYS A 46 -30.86 -3.13 8.43
CA LYS A 46 -29.89 -4.05 7.81
C LYS A 46 -28.67 -3.29 7.27
N TRP A 47 -28.92 -2.22 6.51
CA TRP A 47 -27.87 -1.39 5.91
C TRP A 47 -27.02 -0.66 6.95
N ARG A 48 -27.61 -0.30 8.10
CA ARG A 48 -26.91 0.39 9.20
C ARG A 48 -25.59 -0.24 9.63
N CYS A 49 -25.51 -1.57 9.61
CA CYS A 49 -24.34 -2.31 10.03
C CYS A 49 -23.60 -3.00 8.88
N GLY A 50 -24.14 -3.01 7.65
CA GLY A 50 -23.58 -3.77 6.54
C GLY A 50 -22.14 -3.37 6.19
N TRP A 51 -21.79 -2.09 6.33
CA TRP A 51 -20.42 -1.63 6.03
C TRP A 51 -19.40 -2.11 7.09
N THR A 52 -19.86 -2.51 8.29
CA THR A 52 -18.94 -2.85 9.40
C THR A 52 -18.14 -4.12 9.12
N THR A 53 -18.52 -4.95 8.16
CA THR A 53 -17.83 -6.20 7.77
C THR A 53 -17.07 -6.07 6.45
N MET A 54 -16.96 -4.85 5.89
CA MET A 54 -16.28 -4.61 4.61
C MET A 54 -14.80 -4.98 4.65
N ARG A 55 -14.38 -5.86 3.74
CA ARG A 55 -13.00 -6.36 3.69
C ARG A 55 -11.98 -5.37 3.12
N GLU A 56 -12.45 -4.33 2.43
CA GLU A 56 -11.61 -3.29 1.86
C GLU A 56 -11.98 -1.93 2.46
N LEU A 57 -11.03 -1.30 3.13
CA LEU A 57 -11.16 0.07 3.64
C LEU A 57 -10.19 0.97 2.89
N VAL A 58 -10.74 1.81 2.01
CA VAL A 58 -9.98 2.71 1.13
C VAL A 58 -10.24 4.16 1.53
N PHE A 59 -9.21 4.77 2.12
CA PHE A 59 -9.12 6.18 2.48
C PHE A 59 -8.02 6.84 1.63
N ASP A 60 -8.19 6.81 0.32
CA ASP A 60 -7.21 7.31 -0.65
C ASP A 60 -7.20 8.84 -0.78
N GLU A 61 -6.42 9.35 -1.74
CA GLU A 61 -6.31 10.79 -2.03
C GLU A 61 -7.69 11.40 -2.32
N GLN A 62 -8.53 10.72 -3.11
CA GLN A 62 -9.88 11.18 -3.41
C GLN A 62 -10.76 11.27 -2.15
N PHE A 63 -10.67 10.29 -1.25
CA PHE A 63 -11.34 10.37 0.06
C PHE A 63 -10.90 11.60 0.85
N SER A 64 -9.59 11.86 0.89
CA SER A 64 -9.04 13.01 1.61
C SER A 64 -9.43 14.37 1.00
N GLU A 65 -9.43 14.47 -0.34
CA GLU A 65 -9.82 15.67 -1.07
C GLU A 65 -11.32 15.97 -0.88
N ASN A 66 -12.17 14.96 -0.96
CA ASN A 66 -13.59 15.10 -0.68
C ASN A 66 -13.84 15.62 0.73
N PHE A 67 -13.02 15.18 1.69
CA PHE A 67 -13.07 15.66 3.05
C PHE A 67 -12.62 17.13 3.16
N ALA A 68 -11.49 17.49 2.53
CA ALA A 68 -10.96 18.85 2.50
C ALA A 68 -11.93 19.87 1.84
N ARG A 69 -12.62 19.46 0.78
CA ARG A 69 -13.60 20.30 0.06
C ARG A 69 -14.84 20.61 0.89
N ASN A 70 -15.19 19.74 1.83
CA ASN A 70 -16.33 19.95 2.71
C ASN A 70 -15.93 20.94 3.81
N ARG A 71 -16.24 22.24 3.61
CA ARG A 71 -15.82 23.38 4.46
C ARG A 71 -16.17 23.26 5.97
N ALA A 72 -17.02 22.31 6.34
CA ALA A 72 -17.33 21.97 7.75
C ALA A 72 -16.29 21.03 8.40
N SER A 73 -15.27 20.61 7.64
CA SER A 73 -14.38 19.52 7.98
C SER A 73 -13.00 20.05 8.36
N ASN A 74 -12.77 20.24 9.65
CA ASN A 74 -11.43 20.54 10.15
C ASN A 74 -10.57 19.27 10.22
N HIS A 75 -9.26 19.43 10.47
CA HIS A 75 -8.32 18.31 10.64
C HIS A 75 -8.88 17.17 11.52
N ASN A 76 -9.43 17.53 12.68
CA ASN A 76 -9.99 16.58 13.64
C ASN A 76 -11.13 15.74 13.05
N GLY A 77 -11.86 16.26 12.07
CA GLY A 77 -12.93 15.53 11.41
C GLY A 77 -12.42 14.31 10.62
N PHE A 78 -11.26 14.41 9.95
CA PHE A 78 -10.71 13.33 9.13
C PHE A 78 -10.32 12.15 10.02
N ILE A 79 -9.52 12.46 11.06
CA ILE A 79 -9.12 11.51 12.10
C ILE A 79 -10.34 10.90 12.76
N ARG A 80 -11.33 11.71 13.15
CA ARG A 80 -12.53 11.23 13.84
C ARG A 80 -13.33 10.25 12.99
N ILE A 81 -13.42 10.46 11.67
CA ILE A 81 -14.11 9.53 10.78
C ILE A 81 -13.37 8.21 10.69
N ILE A 82 -12.05 8.24 10.43
CA ILE A 82 -11.25 7.01 10.34
C ILE A 82 -11.31 6.23 11.66
N ASN A 83 -11.12 6.92 12.79
CA ASN A 83 -11.29 6.34 14.13
C ASN A 83 -12.65 5.67 14.29
N LYS A 84 -13.73 6.34 13.90
CA LYS A 84 -15.08 5.80 14.03
C LYS A 84 -15.31 4.59 13.12
N VAL A 85 -14.79 4.61 11.90
CA VAL A 85 -14.90 3.48 10.96
C VAL A 85 -14.14 2.28 11.53
N LEU A 86 -12.88 2.46 11.94
CA LEU A 86 -12.06 1.39 12.50
C LEU A 86 -12.62 0.84 13.82
N PHE A 87 -13.10 1.72 14.71
CA PHE A 87 -13.67 1.32 16.00
C PHE A 87 -14.94 0.48 15.86
N LEU A 88 -15.80 0.79 14.87
CA LEU A 88 -17.05 0.08 14.63
C LEU A 88 -16.86 -1.15 13.71
N HIS A 89 -15.68 -1.32 13.13
CA HIS A 89 -15.40 -2.40 12.20
C HIS A 89 -15.44 -3.76 12.91
N LYS A 90 -16.10 -4.73 12.29
CA LYS A 90 -16.35 -6.08 12.78
C LYS A 90 -15.95 -7.07 11.69
N GLY A 91 -14.71 -7.55 11.76
CA GLY A 91 -14.22 -8.56 10.83
C GLY A 91 -12.83 -8.26 10.30
N PRO A 92 -12.32 -9.14 9.41
CA PRO A 92 -11.01 -9.01 8.81
C PRO A 92 -10.99 -7.87 7.80
N ILE A 93 -9.93 -7.08 7.84
CA ILE A 93 -9.63 -6.07 6.82
C ILE A 93 -8.55 -6.67 5.93
N LEU A 94 -8.91 -7.10 4.73
CA LEU A 94 -7.96 -7.70 3.80
C LEU A 94 -7.13 -6.63 3.08
N LYS A 95 -7.73 -5.47 2.81
CA LYS A 95 -7.05 -4.35 2.15
C LYS A 95 -7.31 -3.05 2.89
N PHE A 96 -6.22 -2.35 3.19
CA PHE A 96 -6.25 -1.05 3.81
C PHE A 96 -5.42 -0.06 3.00
N HIS A 97 -6.07 1.00 2.53
CA HIS A 97 -5.39 2.11 1.87
C HIS A 97 -5.61 3.38 2.69
N LEU A 98 -4.53 4.00 3.13
CA LEU A 98 -4.52 5.30 3.78
C LEU A 98 -3.66 6.28 2.98
N HIS A 99 -4.27 7.38 2.61
CA HIS A 99 -3.59 8.59 2.17
C HIS A 99 -3.48 9.57 3.33
N ILE A 100 -2.25 10.01 3.60
CA ILE A 100 -1.93 11.06 4.56
C ILE A 100 -1.70 12.36 3.77
N PRO A 101 -2.72 13.23 3.70
CA PRO A 101 -2.59 14.52 3.01
C PRO A 101 -1.72 15.52 3.79
N TYR A 102 -1.09 16.47 3.07
CA TYR A 102 -0.16 17.46 3.62
C TYR A 102 -0.75 18.30 4.76
N VAL A 103 -2.02 18.70 4.63
CA VAL A 103 -2.66 19.74 5.46
C VAL A 103 -3.22 19.18 6.77
N PHE A 104 -3.32 17.86 6.89
CA PHE A 104 -4.08 17.29 8.00
C PHE A 104 -3.19 17.08 9.22
N LEU A 105 -2.13 16.27 9.18
CA LEU A 105 -1.48 15.84 10.43
C LEU A 105 -0.41 16.80 10.99
N ASP A 106 -0.65 17.35 12.18
CA ASP A 106 0.39 17.99 13.03
C ASP A 106 1.36 16.94 13.62
N SER A 107 0.87 15.70 13.78
CA SER A 107 1.48 14.56 14.46
C SER A 107 1.07 13.25 13.80
N PHE A 108 1.87 12.18 13.96
CA PHE A 108 1.50 10.84 13.49
C PHE A 108 0.92 9.95 14.59
N ASN A 109 0.75 10.48 15.81
CA ASN A 109 0.25 9.74 16.97
C ASN A 109 -1.15 9.15 16.75
N GLU A 110 -1.89 9.69 15.78
CA GLU A 110 -3.23 9.29 15.39
C GLU A 110 -3.21 8.15 14.36
N VAL A 111 -2.13 8.03 13.59
CA VAL A 111 -1.93 6.98 12.58
C VAL A 111 -1.42 5.70 13.21
N ASP A 112 -0.55 5.79 14.22
CA ASP A 112 0.04 4.63 14.90
C ASP A 112 -1.02 3.65 15.46
N PRO A 113 -2.10 4.10 16.13
CA PRO A 113 -3.18 3.22 16.57
C PRO A 113 -3.90 2.51 15.42
N TRP A 114 -4.02 3.16 14.26
CA TRP A 114 -4.64 2.54 13.08
C TRP A 114 -3.79 1.38 12.59
N LEU A 115 -2.47 1.60 12.42
CA LEU A 115 -1.56 0.55 11.98
C LEU A 115 -1.41 -0.57 13.01
N SER A 116 -1.43 -0.22 14.30
CA SER A 116 -1.46 -1.20 15.40
C SER A 116 -2.69 -2.10 15.34
N PHE A 117 -3.88 -1.54 15.11
CA PHE A 117 -5.11 -2.31 14.92
C PHE A 117 -5.01 -3.28 13.73
N LEU A 118 -4.47 -2.81 12.60
CA LEU A 118 -4.31 -3.60 11.39
C LEU A 118 -3.37 -4.81 11.55
N SER A 119 -2.32 -4.66 12.36
CA SER A 119 -1.36 -5.75 12.62
C SER A 119 -2.01 -7.02 13.19
N ARG A 120 -3.22 -6.90 13.75
CA ARG A 120 -3.96 -8.00 14.38
C ARG A 120 -5.19 -8.42 13.58
N ASN A 121 -5.40 -7.88 12.38
CA ASN A 121 -6.66 -8.01 11.65
C ASN A 121 -6.53 -8.64 10.25
N GLY A 122 -5.45 -9.40 10.01
CA GLY A 122 -5.30 -10.23 8.80
C GLY A 122 -5.12 -9.44 7.49
N VAL A 123 -4.49 -8.26 7.55
CA VAL A 123 -4.26 -7.42 6.37
C VAL A 123 -3.35 -8.11 5.36
N MET A 124 -3.83 -8.21 4.13
CA MET A 124 -3.10 -8.77 2.98
C MET A 124 -2.53 -7.68 2.08
N GLU A 125 -3.22 -6.54 1.96
CA GLU A 125 -2.75 -5.39 1.19
C GLU A 125 -2.73 -4.12 2.05
N LEU A 126 -1.54 -3.55 2.26
CA LEU A 126 -1.36 -2.29 2.95
C LEU A 126 -0.79 -1.25 1.99
N ILE A 127 -1.52 -0.16 1.79
CA ILE A 127 -1.12 0.97 0.97
C ILE A 127 -1.10 2.21 1.85
N LEU A 128 0.09 2.76 2.08
CA LEU A 128 0.30 4.00 2.80
C LEU A 128 0.92 5.03 1.85
N THR A 129 0.14 6.03 1.47
CA THR A 129 0.63 7.18 0.70
C THR A 129 0.70 8.40 1.61
N ASN A 130 1.77 9.17 1.52
CA ASN A 130 1.99 10.30 2.43
C ASN A 130 2.53 11.52 1.70
N SER A 131 1.72 12.57 1.65
CA SER A 131 2.06 13.87 1.08
C SER A 131 2.50 14.89 2.14
N SER A 132 2.55 14.52 3.42
CA SER A 132 3.02 15.36 4.53
C SER A 132 4.54 15.22 4.76
N ARG A 133 5.02 15.52 5.97
CA ARG A 133 6.40 15.22 6.40
C ARG A 133 6.65 13.71 6.39
N ARG A 134 7.92 13.27 6.37
CA ARG A 134 8.24 11.83 6.43
C ARG A 134 7.69 11.20 7.71
N TYR A 135 7.01 10.07 7.54
CA TYR A 135 6.45 9.29 8.66
C TYR A 135 7.44 8.22 9.11
N GLU A 136 7.75 8.16 10.41
CA GLU A 136 8.48 7.03 10.97
C GLU A 136 7.55 5.82 11.02
N LEU A 137 7.80 4.82 10.17
CA LEU A 137 6.95 3.66 10.07
C LEU A 137 7.06 2.84 11.37
N PRO A 138 5.95 2.60 12.09
CA PRO A 138 6.02 1.93 13.37
C PRO A 138 6.27 0.43 13.21
N SER A 139 6.84 -0.18 14.26
CA SER A 139 7.25 -1.58 14.24
C SER A 139 6.11 -2.56 13.98
N TYR A 140 4.87 -2.21 14.32
CA TYR A 140 3.69 -3.08 14.18
C TYR A 140 3.36 -3.42 12.72
N VAL A 141 3.76 -2.58 11.76
CA VAL A 141 3.56 -2.87 10.32
C VAL A 141 4.30 -4.14 9.92
N PHE A 142 5.46 -4.39 10.54
CA PHE A 142 6.27 -5.59 10.32
C PHE A 142 5.67 -6.85 10.96
N SER A 143 4.63 -6.73 11.78
CA SER A 143 3.92 -7.85 12.39
C SER A 143 2.71 -8.33 11.57
N CYS A 144 2.42 -7.72 10.41
CA CYS A 144 1.36 -8.15 9.51
C CYS A 144 1.77 -9.44 8.75
N LEU A 145 1.48 -10.60 9.34
CA LEU A 145 1.94 -11.91 8.81
C LEU A 145 1.29 -12.33 7.48
N GLU A 146 0.05 -11.88 7.24
CA GLU A 146 -0.72 -12.21 6.02
C GLU A 146 -0.41 -11.28 4.84
N LEU A 147 0.52 -10.33 5.02
CA LEU A 147 0.78 -9.28 4.05
C LEU A 147 1.38 -9.83 2.76
N ARG A 148 0.69 -9.61 1.64
CA ARG A 148 1.08 -9.97 0.27
C ARG A 148 1.50 -8.76 -0.56
N LYS A 149 0.93 -7.60 -0.27
CA LYS A 149 1.21 -6.35 -0.98
C LYS A 149 1.47 -5.23 0.01
N LEU A 150 2.63 -4.58 -0.12
CA LEU A 150 3.01 -3.43 0.68
C LEU A 150 3.40 -2.28 -0.25
N LYS A 151 2.70 -1.16 -0.12
CA LYS A 151 3.05 0.10 -0.79
C LYS A 151 3.27 1.18 0.27
N LEU A 152 4.47 1.75 0.29
CA LEU A 152 4.85 2.83 1.20
C LEU A 152 5.36 4.03 0.40
N GLU A 153 4.84 5.22 0.72
CA GLU A 153 5.37 6.47 0.20
C GLU A 153 5.79 7.42 1.32
N ASN A 154 6.95 8.05 1.19
CA ASN A 154 7.43 9.15 2.05
C ASN A 154 7.50 8.76 3.54
N CYS A 155 8.25 7.70 3.84
CA CYS A 155 8.44 7.15 5.19
C CYS A 155 9.92 6.96 5.53
N PHE A 156 10.24 6.95 6.82
CA PHE A 156 11.46 6.31 7.32
C PHE A 156 11.16 4.83 7.54
N PHE A 157 11.95 3.98 6.91
CA PHE A 157 11.88 2.54 7.10
C PHE A 157 12.94 2.17 8.13
N LYS A 158 12.48 1.78 9.32
CA LYS A 158 13.33 1.36 10.44
C LYS A 158 12.99 -0.07 10.82
N GLN A 159 13.91 -0.98 10.53
CA GLN A 159 13.77 -2.38 10.85
C GLN A 159 13.79 -2.58 12.39
N PRO A 160 12.80 -3.25 12.98
CA PRO A 160 12.84 -3.65 14.39
C PRO A 160 13.94 -4.68 14.65
N LEU A 161 14.48 -4.73 15.87
CA LEU A 161 15.48 -5.74 16.27
C LEU A 161 14.89 -7.16 16.23
N GLU A 162 13.65 -7.32 16.69
CA GLU A 162 12.87 -8.57 16.65
C GLU A 162 11.97 -8.60 15.40
N PHE A 163 12.59 -8.47 14.23
CA PHE A 163 11.86 -8.45 12.97
C PHE A 163 11.40 -9.87 12.57
N GLN A 164 10.08 -10.07 12.51
CA GLN A 164 9.51 -11.23 11.83
C GLN A 164 9.43 -10.92 10.32
N PRO A 165 10.06 -11.74 9.47
CA PRO A 165 10.06 -11.50 8.04
C PRO A 165 8.65 -11.52 7.44
N PHE A 166 8.41 -10.68 6.43
CA PHE A 166 7.18 -10.77 5.64
C PHE A 166 7.22 -12.03 4.76
N LEU A 167 6.78 -13.16 5.33
CA LEU A 167 6.88 -14.47 4.69
C LEU A 167 6.00 -14.60 3.44
N ASN A 168 4.91 -13.85 3.36
CA ASN A 168 3.91 -13.94 2.29
C ASN A 168 3.98 -12.75 1.30
N LEU A 169 4.93 -11.83 1.47
CA LEU A 169 4.98 -10.61 0.66
C LEU A 169 5.40 -10.93 -0.77
N GLU A 170 4.53 -10.64 -1.73
CA GLU A 170 4.72 -10.88 -3.16
C GLU A 170 5.09 -9.59 -3.90
N TYR A 171 4.56 -8.44 -3.44
CA TYR A 171 4.76 -7.14 -4.06
C TYR A 171 5.18 -6.08 -3.03
N LEU A 172 6.29 -5.38 -3.31
CA LEU A 172 6.80 -4.29 -2.49
C LEU A 172 7.05 -3.05 -3.35
N TYR A 173 6.32 -1.98 -3.06
CA TYR A 173 6.53 -0.66 -3.67
C TYR A 173 6.95 0.35 -2.62
N LEU A 174 8.07 1.01 -2.87
CA LEU A 174 8.67 2.00 -1.99
C LEU A 174 8.93 3.27 -2.80
N ARG A 175 8.37 4.40 -2.36
CA ARG A 175 8.63 5.70 -2.97
C ARG A 175 9.04 6.72 -1.92
N LYS A 176 10.12 7.47 -2.14
CA LYS A 176 10.62 8.46 -1.15
C LYS A 176 10.87 7.85 0.24
N VAL A 177 11.24 6.56 0.28
CA VAL A 177 11.53 5.84 1.52
C VAL A 177 13.00 5.99 1.87
N ASP A 178 13.27 6.25 3.14
CA ASP A 178 14.60 6.51 3.68
C ASP A 178 15.01 5.38 4.62
N PHE A 179 16.18 4.78 4.36
CA PHE A 179 16.71 3.62 5.10
C PHE A 179 17.89 3.95 6.02
N ARG A 180 18.16 5.23 6.31
CA ARG A 180 19.29 5.64 7.18
C ARG A 180 19.31 4.96 8.55
N ALA A 181 18.14 4.55 9.04
CA ALA A 181 17.97 3.94 10.35
C ALA A 181 18.29 2.42 10.37
N ASN A 182 18.50 1.79 9.22
CA ASN A 182 18.74 0.34 9.09
C ASN A 182 20.23 -0.03 9.14
N LEU A 183 20.94 0.41 10.16
CA LEU A 183 22.40 0.19 10.27
C LEU A 183 22.78 -1.17 10.86
N SER A 184 21.80 -1.96 11.30
CA SER A 184 22.01 -3.23 12.02
C SER A 184 22.64 -4.34 11.18
N GLY A 185 22.75 -4.17 9.86
CA GLY A 185 23.28 -5.20 8.93
C GLY A 185 22.40 -6.46 8.84
N THR A 186 21.29 -6.50 9.57
CA THR A 186 20.35 -7.63 9.63
C THR A 186 19.68 -7.84 8.28
N GLN A 187 19.92 -9.00 7.68
CA GLN A 187 19.33 -9.35 6.39
C GLN A 187 17.83 -9.67 6.54
N ILE A 188 16.99 -8.97 5.80
CA ILE A 188 15.55 -9.20 5.72
C ILE A 188 15.28 -10.31 4.70
N SER A 189 14.72 -11.44 5.13
CA SER A 189 14.30 -12.50 4.20
C SER A 189 12.88 -12.23 3.68
N LEU A 190 12.71 -12.15 2.37
CA LEU A 190 11.43 -11.94 1.67
C LEU A 190 11.23 -13.07 0.64
N PRO A 191 10.90 -14.30 1.11
CA PRO A 191 11.02 -15.51 0.30
C PRO A 191 9.99 -15.64 -0.83
N GLN A 192 8.89 -14.89 -0.77
CA GLN A 192 7.82 -14.91 -1.78
C GLN A 192 7.82 -13.66 -2.67
N LEU A 193 8.75 -12.72 -2.47
CA LEU A 193 8.74 -11.46 -3.19
C LEU A 193 9.07 -11.69 -4.66
N LYS A 194 8.17 -11.23 -5.54
CA LYS A 194 8.26 -11.34 -7.00
C LYS A 194 8.53 -9.98 -7.65
N ASP A 195 7.95 -8.93 -7.07
CA ASP A 195 8.00 -7.56 -7.59
C ASP A 195 8.52 -6.58 -6.54
N LEU A 196 9.60 -5.89 -6.88
CA LEU A 196 10.17 -4.80 -6.09
C LEU A 196 10.27 -3.53 -6.94
N SER A 197 9.64 -2.45 -6.48
CA SER A 197 9.79 -1.12 -7.09
C SER A 197 10.25 -0.12 -6.05
N MET A 198 11.40 0.50 -6.29
CA MET A 198 11.98 1.56 -5.47
C MET A 198 12.07 2.85 -6.30
N ARG A 199 11.54 3.95 -5.77
CA ARG A 199 11.51 5.25 -6.49
C ARG A 199 11.90 6.39 -5.57
N SER A 200 12.93 7.14 -5.89
CA SER A 200 13.38 8.30 -5.09
C SER A 200 13.73 7.93 -3.64
N CYS A 201 14.23 6.71 -3.39
CA CYS A 201 14.62 6.24 -2.07
C CYS A 201 16.05 6.70 -1.71
N THR A 202 16.35 6.82 -0.42
CA THR A 202 17.68 7.24 0.07
C THR A 202 18.27 6.20 1.01
N ASP A 203 19.61 6.13 1.05
CA ASP A 203 20.37 5.18 1.89
C ASP A 203 20.04 3.71 1.58
N VAL A 204 19.71 3.40 0.32
CA VAL A 204 19.22 2.08 -0.10
C VAL A 204 20.23 0.96 0.14
N SER A 205 21.52 1.27 0.24
CA SER A 205 22.57 0.32 0.66
C SER A 205 22.30 -0.31 2.03
N ASN A 206 21.55 0.37 2.91
CA ASN A 206 21.16 -0.13 4.22
C ASN A 206 19.96 -1.10 4.15
N PHE A 207 19.30 -1.22 2.98
CA PHE A 207 18.21 -2.16 2.78
C PHE A 207 18.75 -3.54 2.39
N ASN A 208 19.35 -4.22 3.37
CA ASN A 208 19.90 -5.56 3.20
C ASN A 208 18.78 -6.62 3.18
N MET A 209 18.40 -7.10 2.00
CA MET A 209 17.35 -8.11 1.86
C MET A 209 17.75 -9.31 1.00
N LYS A 210 17.09 -10.46 1.23
CA LYS A 210 17.14 -11.67 0.42
C LYS A 210 15.76 -11.94 -0.17
N ALA A 211 15.63 -11.87 -1.49
CA ALA A 211 14.41 -12.28 -2.19
C ALA A 211 14.80 -13.18 -3.35
N SER A 212 14.75 -14.50 -3.14
CA SER A 212 15.20 -15.47 -4.15
C SER A 212 14.22 -15.65 -5.31
N LYS A 213 12.94 -15.34 -5.12
CA LYS A 213 11.90 -15.43 -6.16
C LYS A 213 11.66 -14.11 -6.91
N LEU A 214 12.52 -13.11 -6.68
CA LEU A 214 12.37 -11.80 -7.30
C LEU A 214 12.53 -11.95 -8.81
N SER A 215 11.49 -11.59 -9.55
CA SER A 215 11.43 -11.67 -11.01
C SER A 215 11.44 -10.29 -11.67
N SER A 216 10.95 -9.26 -10.97
CA SER A 216 10.75 -7.92 -11.50
C SER A 216 11.31 -6.90 -10.52
N LEU A 217 12.26 -6.10 -11.00
CA LEU A 217 12.94 -5.07 -10.23
C LEU A 217 12.93 -3.74 -10.98
N VAL A 218 12.41 -2.71 -10.32
CA VAL A 218 12.38 -1.33 -10.81
C VAL A 218 13.05 -0.42 -9.79
N VAL A 219 14.09 0.30 -10.18
CA VAL A 219 14.81 1.24 -9.32
C VAL A 219 15.04 2.55 -10.05
N LEU A 220 14.37 3.61 -9.58
CA LEU A 220 14.39 4.92 -10.23
C LEU A 220 14.85 5.99 -9.23
N ASN A 221 15.90 6.75 -9.53
CA ASN A 221 16.39 7.86 -8.70
C ASN A 221 16.69 7.50 -7.21
N CYS A 222 17.28 6.35 -6.92
CA CYS A 222 17.66 5.84 -5.59
C CYS A 222 19.21 5.71 -5.40
N PRO A 223 19.93 6.81 -5.11
CA PRO A 223 21.41 6.81 -5.05
C PRO A 223 22.01 5.63 -4.27
N GLY A 224 23.00 4.95 -4.86
CA GLY A 224 23.64 3.76 -4.28
C GLY A 224 22.90 2.44 -4.54
N ALA A 225 21.87 2.43 -5.40
CA ALA A 225 21.13 1.23 -5.77
C ALA A 225 21.99 0.12 -6.41
N MET A 226 23.11 0.48 -7.03
CA MET A 226 24.03 -0.47 -7.65
C MET A 226 24.72 -1.41 -6.66
N LEU A 227 24.72 -1.07 -5.36
CA LEU A 227 25.23 -1.92 -4.29
C LEU A 227 24.21 -2.96 -3.81
N LEU A 228 22.99 -2.95 -4.35
CA LEU A 228 21.93 -3.84 -3.92
C LEU A 228 22.23 -5.27 -4.35
N ARG A 229 22.37 -6.15 -3.35
CA ARG A 229 22.76 -7.55 -3.54
C ARG A 229 21.81 -8.35 -4.43
N PHE A 230 20.56 -7.92 -4.54
CA PHE A 230 19.55 -8.59 -5.35
C PHE A 230 19.69 -8.34 -6.86
N LEU A 231 20.58 -7.44 -7.29
CA LEU A 231 20.98 -7.34 -8.71
C LEU A 231 21.68 -8.59 -9.24
N ASN A 232 22.12 -9.50 -8.35
CA ASN A 232 22.68 -10.81 -8.72
C ASN A 232 21.66 -11.95 -8.58
N ASN A 233 20.35 -11.66 -8.55
CA ASN A 233 19.35 -12.71 -8.48
C ASN A 233 19.13 -13.33 -9.87
N PRO A 234 19.48 -14.61 -10.09
CA PRO A 234 19.35 -15.25 -11.40
C PRO A 234 17.91 -15.41 -11.90
N SER A 235 16.91 -15.22 -11.03
CA SER A 235 15.48 -15.36 -11.37
C SER A 235 14.85 -14.08 -11.94
N LEU A 236 15.62 -12.99 -12.07
CA LEU A 236 15.12 -11.74 -12.60
C LEU A 236 14.85 -11.85 -14.10
N THR A 237 13.61 -11.60 -14.49
CA THR A 237 13.17 -11.52 -15.89
C THR A 237 12.97 -10.07 -16.34
N ARG A 238 12.74 -9.14 -15.41
CA ARG A 238 12.61 -7.71 -15.67
C ARG A 238 13.51 -6.89 -14.78
N LEU A 239 14.25 -5.97 -15.40
CA LEU A 239 15.11 -5.00 -14.74
C LEU A 239 14.94 -3.60 -15.35
N ASP A 240 14.50 -2.63 -14.56
CA ASP A 240 14.45 -1.21 -14.93
C ASP A 240 15.27 -0.40 -13.93
N ILE A 241 16.39 0.18 -14.36
CA ILE A 241 17.26 0.99 -13.51
C ILE A 241 17.47 2.36 -14.17
N GLN A 242 17.11 3.42 -13.47
CA GLN A 242 17.26 4.81 -13.93
C GLN A 242 17.93 5.64 -12.83
N ASP A 243 19.16 5.25 -12.48
CA ASP A 243 19.72 5.63 -11.19
C ASP A 243 21.26 5.61 -11.14
N PHE A 244 21.85 6.16 -12.18
CA PHE A 244 23.28 6.09 -12.36
C PHE A 244 23.87 7.45 -12.02
N VAL A 245 24.69 7.45 -10.96
CA VAL A 245 25.41 8.64 -10.51
C VAL A 245 26.56 8.87 -11.49
N GLU A 246 26.68 10.09 -11.98
CA GLU A 246 27.76 10.54 -12.86
C GLU A 246 29.13 10.15 -12.25
N GLY A 247 29.89 9.28 -12.92
CA GLY A 247 31.23 8.85 -12.49
C GLY A 247 31.33 7.50 -11.78
N GLU A 248 30.23 6.78 -11.54
CA GLU A 248 30.31 5.34 -11.24
C GLU A 248 30.45 4.55 -12.55
N VAL A 249 31.64 4.01 -12.83
CA VAL A 249 31.84 3.12 -13.98
C VAL A 249 31.17 1.78 -13.67
N ILE A 250 30.25 1.40 -14.54
CA ILE A 250 29.36 0.28 -14.29
C ILE A 250 29.78 -0.87 -15.16
N ASP A 251 30.12 -1.96 -14.52
CA ASP A 251 30.26 -3.24 -15.19
C ASP A 251 28.86 -3.86 -15.36
N LEU A 252 28.05 -3.24 -16.22
CA LEU A 252 26.74 -3.77 -16.62
C LEU A 252 26.92 -5.16 -17.25
N ALA A 253 28.04 -5.42 -17.93
CA ALA A 253 28.35 -6.74 -18.44
C ALA A 253 28.39 -7.78 -17.31
N ARG A 254 29.06 -7.51 -16.19
CA ARG A 254 29.06 -8.39 -15.01
C ARG A 254 27.68 -8.57 -14.38
N VAL A 255 26.87 -7.51 -14.32
CA VAL A 255 25.48 -7.62 -13.80
C VAL A 255 24.67 -8.52 -14.73
N LEU A 256 24.69 -8.27 -16.04
CA LEU A 256 23.93 -9.03 -17.03
C LEU A 256 24.39 -10.49 -17.13
N CYS A 257 25.69 -10.78 -16.97
CA CYS A 257 26.22 -12.14 -16.89
C CYS A 257 25.60 -12.97 -15.76
N ASN A 258 25.11 -12.33 -14.69
CA ASN A 258 24.47 -12.99 -13.55
C ASN A 258 22.94 -13.13 -13.70
N LEU A 259 22.37 -12.66 -14.82
CA LEU A 259 20.92 -12.60 -15.05
C LEU A 259 20.53 -13.40 -16.32
N PRO A 260 20.62 -14.75 -16.27
CA PRO A 260 20.42 -15.60 -17.45
C PRO A 260 18.98 -15.57 -17.99
N GLU A 261 17.99 -15.28 -17.13
CA GLU A 261 16.55 -15.28 -17.46
C GLU A 261 16.01 -13.88 -17.83
N LEU A 262 16.88 -12.88 -18.02
CA LEU A 262 16.47 -11.50 -18.25
C LEU A 262 15.82 -11.31 -19.63
N GLU A 263 14.55 -10.91 -19.65
CA GLU A 263 13.74 -10.67 -20.85
C GLU A 263 13.58 -9.17 -21.14
N ASP A 264 13.32 -8.38 -20.09
CA ASP A 264 13.07 -6.95 -20.17
C ASP A 264 14.18 -6.15 -19.46
N LEU A 265 14.96 -5.36 -20.21
CA LEU A 265 15.95 -4.44 -19.66
C LEU A 265 15.65 -2.99 -20.06
N SER A 266 15.51 -2.12 -19.07
CA SER A 266 15.37 -0.68 -19.24
C SER A 266 16.45 0.05 -18.44
N ILE A 267 17.20 0.91 -19.13
CA ILE A 267 18.32 1.70 -18.57
C ILE A 267 18.20 3.12 -19.14
N ASP A 268 18.42 4.16 -18.32
CA ASP A 268 18.39 5.54 -18.80
C ASP A 268 19.61 5.85 -19.72
N SER A 269 19.37 6.71 -20.71
CA SER A 269 20.34 7.21 -21.69
C SER A 269 21.56 7.91 -21.08
N ASN A 270 21.41 8.57 -19.92
CA ASN A 270 22.53 9.21 -19.23
C ASN A 270 23.56 8.19 -18.73
N SER A 271 23.10 6.99 -18.43
CA SER A 271 23.86 5.86 -17.91
C SER A 271 24.67 5.16 -18.99
N LEU A 272 24.34 5.41 -20.26
CA LEU A 272 25.06 4.86 -21.40
C LEU A 272 26.34 5.65 -21.73
N LYS A 273 26.60 6.78 -21.07
CA LYS A 273 27.78 7.63 -21.32
C LYS A 273 29.01 7.23 -20.50
N ASP A 274 28.82 6.50 -19.41
CA ASP A 274 29.88 6.04 -18.51
C ASP A 274 30.45 4.66 -18.90
N PHE A 275 30.23 4.22 -20.15
CA PHE A 275 30.75 2.95 -20.66
C PHE A 275 32.21 3.06 -21.11
N GLY A 276 33.09 2.42 -20.34
CA GLY A 276 34.32 1.87 -20.89
C GLY A 276 34.02 0.56 -21.63
N VAL A 277 34.49 0.44 -22.87
CA VAL A 277 34.46 -0.82 -23.62
C VAL A 277 35.24 -1.87 -22.81
N CYS A 278 34.56 -2.94 -22.39
CA CYS A 278 35.25 -4.14 -21.92
C CYS A 278 35.93 -4.80 -23.12
N ASP A 279 37.23 -4.56 -23.28
CA ASP A 279 38.11 -5.44 -24.04
C ASP A 279 38.23 -6.78 -23.29
N ALA A 280 37.24 -7.65 -23.49
CA ALA A 280 37.28 -9.04 -23.05
C ALA A 280 36.84 -9.96 -24.20
N ILE A 281 37.59 -9.89 -25.30
CA ILE A 281 37.80 -11.03 -26.19
C ILE A 281 39.31 -11.13 -26.40
N LEU A 282 39.94 -12.04 -25.65
CA LEU A 282 41.02 -12.93 -26.07
C LEU A 282 41.24 -14.02 -25.02
#